data_AF-A0A6P1ZFS3-F1
#
_entry.id   AF-A0A6P1ZFS3-F1
#
_cell.length_a   1.000
_cell.length_b   1.000
_cell.length_c   1.000
_cell.angle_alpha   90.00
_cell.angle_beta   90.00
_cell.angle_gamma   90.00
#
_symmetry.space_group_name_H-M   'P 1'
#
loop_
_entity.id
_entity.type
_entity.pdbx_description
1 polymer ?
#
loop_
_entity_poly.entity_id
_entity_poly.type
_entity_poly.pdbx_seq_one_letter_code
_entity_poly.pdbx_strand_id
1 'polypeptide(L)'
;MVPTPVPVPVPAPAPVIVRPHRYRFYPKHKLYYDVSRDRYFHYEGGAWRLFTSNPLINIQLGPAFSFEMNSDRPYTSYSEHVEIYRTYP
;
A
#
# COMPACT_ATOMS: atom_id res chain seq x y z
N MET A 1 35.36 -14.12 -49.89
CA MET A 1 35.13 -13.91 -48.45
C MET A 1 33.81 -13.17 -48.30
N VAL A 2 32.82 -13.79 -47.65
CA VAL A 2 31.49 -13.17 -47.43
C VAL A 2 31.54 -12.50 -46.06
N PRO A 3 31.22 -11.21 -45.91
CA PRO A 3 31.29 -10.56 -44.60
C PRO A 3 30.22 -11.13 -43.67
N THR A 4 30.64 -11.48 -42.46
CA THR A 4 29.77 -11.98 -41.38
C THR A 4 28.79 -10.88 -40.96
N PRO A 5 27.49 -11.17 -40.77
CA PRO A 5 26.55 -10.17 -40.26
C PRO A 5 26.93 -9.79 -38.82
N VAL A 6 27.05 -8.48 -38.57
CA VAL A 6 27.25 -7.92 -37.23
C VAL A 6 25.98 -8.09 -36.40
N PRO A 7 26.05 -8.59 -35.14
CA PRO A 7 24.88 -8.71 -34.29
C PRO A 7 24.37 -7.31 -33.90
N VAL A 8 23.11 -7.01 -34.23
CA VAL A 8 22.43 -5.80 -33.79
C VAL A 8 22.15 -5.88 -32.27
N PRO A 9 22.49 -4.85 -31.49
CA PRO A 9 22.18 -4.85 -30.06
C PRO A 9 20.67 -4.73 -29.86
N VAL A 10 20.08 -5.68 -29.14
CA VAL A 10 18.69 -5.59 -28.70
C VAL A 10 18.57 -4.52 -27.61
N PRO A 11 17.63 -3.57 -27.71
CA PRO A 11 17.42 -2.60 -26.64
C PRO A 11 16.97 -3.33 -25.37
N ALA A 12 17.59 -2.98 -24.24
CA ALA A 12 17.21 -3.52 -22.94
C ALA A 12 15.73 -3.17 -22.63
N PRO A 13 14.97 -4.07 -21.98
CA PRO A 13 13.63 -3.74 -21.50
C PRO A 13 13.69 -2.53 -20.57
N ALA A 14 12.72 -1.62 -20.69
CA ALA A 14 12.64 -0.44 -19.85
C ALA A 14 12.59 -0.85 -18.35
N PRO A 15 13.24 -0.10 -17.45
CA PRO A 15 13.19 -0.39 -16.02
C PRO A 15 11.74 -0.35 -15.53
N VAL A 16 11.33 -1.39 -14.79
CA VAL A 16 10.02 -1.41 -14.14
C VAL A 16 10.03 -0.42 -12.98
N ILE A 17 9.28 0.68 -13.12
CA ILE A 17 9.10 1.65 -12.04
C ILE A 17 8.04 1.10 -11.07
N VAL A 18 8.49 0.62 -9.90
CA VAL A 18 7.58 0.27 -8.80
C VAL A 18 7.19 1.56 -8.09
N ARG A 19 5.90 1.91 -8.12
CA ARG A 19 5.36 3.03 -7.34
C ARG A 19 4.96 2.54 -5.95
N PRO A 20 5.32 3.27 -4.87
CA PRO A 20 4.90 2.89 -3.53
C PRO A 20 3.37 2.93 -3.41
N HIS A 21 2.84 2.13 -2.48
CA HIS A 21 1.42 2.15 -2.14
C HIS A 21 1.16 3.24 -1.12
N ARG A 22 0.17 4.08 -1.42
CA ARG A 22 -0.28 5.11 -0.50
C ARG A 22 -1.42 4.60 0.37
N TYR A 23 -1.22 4.63 1.68
CA TYR A 23 -2.19 4.20 2.67
C TYR A 23 -2.68 5.37 3.51
N ARG A 24 -3.93 5.26 3.97
CA ARG A 24 -4.53 6.11 5.00
C ARG A 24 -4.92 5.22 6.17
N PHE A 25 -4.36 5.50 7.34
CA PHE A 25 -4.54 4.71 8.55
C PHE A 25 -5.43 5.42 9.55
N TYR A 26 -6.46 4.70 10.01
CA TYR A 26 -7.44 5.12 10.99
C TYR A 26 -7.27 4.26 12.25
N PRO A 27 -6.48 4.72 13.23
CA PRO A 27 -6.11 3.91 14.39
C PRO A 27 -7.29 3.60 15.30
N LYS A 28 -8.24 4.53 15.44
CA LYS A 28 -9.44 4.37 16.28
C LYS A 28 -10.24 3.11 15.93
N HIS A 29 -10.25 2.77 14.63
CA HIS A 29 -11.01 1.65 14.09
C HIS A 29 -10.12 0.53 13.54
N LYS A 30 -8.80 0.60 13.75
CA LYS A 30 -7.84 -0.38 13.20
C LYS A 30 -8.10 -0.65 11.71
N LEU A 31 -8.20 0.42 10.94
CA LEU A 31 -8.56 0.39 9.52
C LEU A 31 -7.46 1.04 8.69
N TYR A 32 -7.03 0.37 7.63
CA TYR A 32 -6.22 0.94 6.55
C TYR A 32 -7.07 1.08 5.30
N TYR A 33 -6.88 2.18 4.59
CA TYR A 33 -7.40 2.40 3.26
C TYR A 33 -6.23 2.53 2.27
N ASP A 34 -6.16 1.63 1.31
CA ASP A 34 -5.23 1.69 0.18
C ASP A 34 -5.83 2.64 -0.87
N VAL A 35 -5.28 3.85 -0.93
CA VAL A 35 -5.71 4.90 -1.86
C VAL A 35 -5.37 4.52 -3.30
N SER A 36 -4.34 3.70 -3.50
CA SER A 36 -3.84 3.34 -4.84
C SER A 36 -4.71 2.27 -5.49
N ARG A 37 -5.37 1.43 -4.67
CA ARG A 37 -6.13 0.27 -5.12
C ARG A 37 -7.59 0.26 -4.72
N ASP A 38 -8.05 1.34 -4.07
CA ASP A 38 -9.40 1.53 -3.55
C ASP A 38 -9.90 0.33 -2.72
N ARG A 39 -9.10 -0.07 -1.74
CA ARG A 39 -9.37 -1.25 -0.90
C ARG A 39 -9.12 -0.96 0.57
N TYR A 40 -9.79 -1.70 1.43
CA TYR A 40 -9.75 -1.50 2.87
C TYR A 40 -9.20 -2.74 3.57
N PHE A 41 -8.36 -2.54 4.59
CA PHE A 41 -7.92 -3.60 5.49
C PHE A 41 -8.41 -3.27 6.89
N HIS A 42 -9.29 -4.09 7.44
CA HIS A 42 -9.88 -3.87 8.76
C HIS A 42 -9.58 -5.04 9.68
N TYR A 43 -9.23 -4.75 10.93
CA TYR A 43 -9.04 -5.78 11.93
C TYR A 43 -10.38 -6.18 12.57
N GLU A 44 -10.87 -7.36 12.25
CA GLU A 44 -12.15 -7.89 12.72
C GLU A 44 -12.00 -9.36 13.12
N GLY A 45 -12.61 -9.77 14.24
CA GLY A 45 -12.65 -11.18 14.63
C GLY A 45 -11.27 -11.80 14.93
N GLY A 46 -10.29 -10.98 15.29
CA GLY A 46 -8.92 -11.43 15.59
C GLY A 46 -7.98 -11.50 14.38
N ALA A 47 -8.41 -11.06 13.20
CA ALA A 47 -7.59 -11.07 12.00
C ALA A 47 -7.77 -9.83 11.13
N TRP A 48 -6.76 -9.53 10.31
CA TRP A 48 -6.86 -8.53 9.25
C TRP A 48 -7.61 -9.09 8.05
N ARG A 49 -8.66 -8.39 7.61
CA ARG A 49 -9.50 -8.79 6.48
C ARG A 49 -9.50 -7.70 5.42
N LEU A 50 -9.50 -8.12 4.16
CA LEU A 50 -9.57 -7.24 3.00
C LEU A 50 -11.04 -7.02 2.60
N PHE A 51 -11.39 -5.77 2.32
CA PHE A 51 -12.70 -5.37 1.82
C PHE A 51 -12.53 -4.50 0.58
N THR A 52 -13.40 -4.71 -0.41
CA THR A 52 -13.51 -3.86 -1.61
C THR A 52 -14.36 -2.61 -1.39
N SER A 53 -15.01 -2.51 -0.25
CA SER A 53 -15.83 -1.37 0.14
C SER A 53 -15.55 -1.02 1.59
N ASN A 54 -15.79 0.22 1.99
CA ASN A 54 -15.55 0.65 3.36
C ASN A 54 -16.44 -0.17 4.32
N PRO A 55 -15.88 -1.06 5.17
CA PRO A 55 -16.69 -1.89 6.07
C PRO A 55 -17.36 -1.06 7.17
N LEU A 56 -16.96 0.19 7.33
CA LEU A 56 -17.37 1.11 8.39
C LEU A 56 -18.09 2.34 7.79
N ILE A 57 -18.84 2.15 6.70
CA ILE A 57 -19.50 3.25 5.94
C ILE A 57 -20.46 4.10 6.79
N ASN A 58 -21.09 3.51 7.80
CA ASN A 58 -22.08 4.18 8.65
C ASN A 58 -21.48 4.92 9.86
N ILE A 59 -20.15 4.99 9.97
CA ILE A 59 -19.50 5.64 11.11
C ILE A 59 -18.48 6.68 10.65
N GLN A 60 -18.30 7.70 11.48
CA GLN A 60 -17.26 8.69 11.25
C GLN A 60 -15.90 8.10 11.64
N LEU A 61 -15.06 7.84 10.64
CA LEU A 61 -13.73 7.24 10.83
C LEU A 61 -12.78 8.13 11.64
N GLY A 62 -13.03 9.43 11.65
CA GLY A 62 -12.24 10.41 12.39
C GLY A 62 -10.90 10.75 11.71
N PRO A 63 -9.94 11.28 12.49
CA PRO A 63 -8.62 11.64 11.96
C PRO A 63 -7.87 10.41 11.47
N ALA A 64 -7.04 10.63 10.47
CA ALA A 64 -6.24 9.59 9.83
C ALA A 64 -4.89 10.15 9.44
N PHE A 65 -3.88 9.29 9.46
CA PHE A 65 -2.54 9.61 8.97
C PHE A 65 -2.30 8.92 7.63
N SER A 66 -1.64 9.61 6.69
CA SER A 66 -1.33 9.05 5.37
C SER A 66 0.17 8.79 5.26
N PHE A 67 0.55 7.65 4.71
CA PHE A 67 1.94 7.28 4.48
C PHE A 67 2.08 6.42 3.22
N GLU A 68 3.32 6.27 2.76
CA GLU A 68 3.67 5.48 1.58
C GLU A 68 4.51 4.27 2.01
N MET A 69 4.23 3.11 1.41
CA MET A 69 4.92 1.86 1.74
C MET A 69 5.01 0.97 0.49
N ASN A 70 6.14 0.27 0.33
CA ASN A 70 6.34 -0.67 -0.79
C ASN A 70 5.70 -2.06 -0.56
N SER A 71 4.90 -2.22 0.51
CA SER A 71 4.24 -3.48 0.85
C SER A 71 2.74 -3.38 0.53
N ASP A 72 2.15 -4.46 0.03
CA ASP A 72 0.70 -4.63 -0.13
C ASP A 72 -0.02 -4.94 1.20
N ARG A 73 0.74 -5.15 2.28
CA ARG A 73 0.24 -5.51 3.62
C ARG A 73 0.66 -4.46 4.65
N PRO A 74 -0.04 -3.33 4.76
CA PRO A 74 0.34 -2.26 5.69
C PRO A 74 0.22 -2.69 7.16
N TYR A 75 -0.60 -3.70 7.44
CA TYR A 75 -0.86 -4.18 8.80
C TYR A 75 0.28 -5.00 9.43
N THR A 76 1.31 -5.39 8.67
CA THR A 76 2.50 -6.05 9.23
C THR A 76 3.27 -5.15 10.19
N SER A 77 3.20 -3.84 9.98
CA SER A 77 3.84 -2.81 10.81
C SER A 77 2.82 -2.04 11.67
N TYR A 78 1.70 -2.67 12.03
CA TYR A 78 0.62 -1.99 12.75
C TYR A 78 1.06 -1.33 14.06
N SER A 79 1.88 -2.01 14.88
CA SER A 79 2.35 -1.46 16.16
C SER A 79 3.14 -0.16 15.96
N GLU A 80 4.00 -0.12 14.93
CA GLU A 80 4.79 1.05 14.56
C GLU A 80 3.90 2.20 14.08
N HIS A 81 2.91 1.92 13.22
CA HIS A 81 1.99 2.95 12.74
C HIS A 81 1.14 3.57 13.87
N VAL A 82 0.76 2.78 14.88
CA VAL A 82 0.06 3.29 16.07
C VAL A 82 0.96 4.21 16.88
N GLU A 83 2.22 3.86 17.06
CA GLU A 83 3.19 4.68 17.79
C GLU A 83 3.49 6.00 17.07
N ILE A 84 3.70 5.96 15.74
CA ILE A 84 3.87 7.15 14.90
C ILE A 84 2.66 8.06 15.01
N TYR A 85 1.45 7.50 14.87
CA TYR A 85 0.22 8.28 14.97
C TYR A 85 0.07 8.95 16.35
N ARG A 86 0.44 8.26 17.43
CA ARG A 86 0.37 8.81 18.79
C ARG A 86 1.37 9.95 19.01
N THR A 87 2.50 9.92 18.30
CA THR A 87 3.61 10.87 18.47
C THR A 87 3.46 12.09 17.56
N TYR A 88 2.61 12.01 16.53
CA TYR A 88 2.26 13.16 15.70
C TYR A 88 1.17 14.01 16.39
N PRO A 89 1.41 15.31 16.64
CA PRO A 89 0.44 16.23 17.25
C PRO A 89 -0.71 16.60 16.32
#